data_AF-A0A261WKN1-F1
#
_entry.id   AF-A0A261WKN1-F1
#
_cell.length_a   1.000
_cell.length_b   1.000
_cell.length_c   1.000
_cell.angle_alpha   90.00
_cell.angle_beta   90.00
_cell.angle_gamma   90.00
#
_symmetry.space_group_name_H-M   'P 1'
#
loop_
_entity.id
_entity.type
_entity.pdbx_description
1 polymer ?
#
loop_
_entity_poly.entity_id
_entity_poly.type
_entity_poly.pdbx_seq_one_letter_code
_entity_poly.pdbx_strand_id
1 'polypeptide(L)' 'MAEIVALADAVSQLIADGDCVAMEGFTHLIPHAAGHEVIRQRKRALRLVRMTPD' A
#
# COMPACT_ATOMS: atom_id res chain seq x y z
N MET A 1 -18.18 4.95 -5.85
CA MET A 1 -17.80 4.25 -7.10
C MET A 1 -16.33 3.89 -6.98
N ALA A 2 -15.90 2.73 -7.48
CA ALA A 2 -14.47 2.44 -7.56
C ALA A 2 -13.85 3.17 -8.76
N GLU A 3 -12.64 3.72 -8.59
CA GLU A 3 -11.87 4.34 -9.67
C GLU A 3 -10.81 3.36 -10.19
N ILE A 4 -10.64 3.30 -11.50
CA ILE A 4 -9.58 2.53 -12.15
C ILE A 4 -8.50 3.52 -12.58
N VAL A 5 -7.34 3.43 -11.93
CA VAL A 5 -6.21 4.34 -12.13
C VAL A 5 -4.91 3.56 -12.23
N ALA A 6 -3.84 4.21 -12.70
CA ALA A 6 -2.52 3.59 -12.70
C ALA A 6 -2.01 3.41 -11.25
N LEU A 7 -1.25 2.34 -11.00
CA LEU A 7 -0.78 2.00 -9.66
C LEU A 7 0.11 3.10 -9.05
N ALA A 8 0.98 3.70 -9.86
CA ALA A 8 1.85 4.78 -9.42
C ALA A 8 1.04 6.00 -8.95
N ASP A 9 -0.01 6.35 -9.69
CA ASP A 9 -0.90 7.47 -9.34
C ASP A 9 -1.62 7.18 -8.03
N ALA A 10 -2.23 6.00 -7.89
CA ALA A 10 -2.91 5.58 -6.66
C ALA A 10 -2.00 5.66 -5.44
N VAL A 11 -0.78 5.11 -5.52
CA VAL A 11 0.18 5.15 -4.40
C VAL A 11 0.62 6.58 -4.09
N SER A 12 0.84 7.41 -5.10
CA SER A 12 1.29 8.79 -4.91
C SER A 12 0.23 9.66 -4.22
N GLN A 13 -1.05 9.42 -4.54
CA GLN A 13 -2.20 10.18 -4.04
C GLN A 13 -2.67 9.72 -2.66
N LEU A 14 -2.54 8.42 -2.36
CA LEU A 14 -3.15 7.83 -1.16
C LEU A 14 -2.16 7.56 -0.03
N ILE A 15 -0.85 7.60 -0.29
CA ILE A 15 0.18 7.29 0.73
C ILE A 15 1.18 8.45 0.80
N ALA A 16 1.33 9.03 1.99
CA ALA A 16 2.34 10.02 2.31
C ALA A 16 3.38 9.48 3.32
N ASP A 17 4.46 10.23 3.51
CA ASP A 17 5.46 9.89 4.53
C ASP A 17 4.86 10.02 5.94
N GLY A 18 5.15 9.05 6.81
CA GLY A 18 4.62 9.02 8.18
C GLY A 18 3.26 8.34 8.36
N ASP A 19 2.61 7.96 7.25
CA ASP A 19 1.28 7.35 7.29
C ASP A 19 1.25 5.99 7.97
N CYS A 20 0.08 5.64 8.49
CA CYS A 20 -0.24 4.30 8.97
C CYS A 20 -0.96 3.54 7.85
N VAL A 21 -0.34 2.47 7.33
CA VAL A 21 -0.81 1.76 6.13
C VAL A 21 -1.01 0.28 6.45
N ALA A 22 -2.17 -0.25 6.04
CA ALA A 22 -2.43 -1.68 5.99
C ALA A 22 -2.41 -2.14 4.52
N MET A 23 -1.55 -3.11 4.20
CA MET A 23 -1.47 -3.73 2.87
C MET A 23 -1.92 -5.17 2.98
N GLU A 24 -3.23 -5.37 2.90
CA GLU A 24 -3.83 -6.63 3.30
C GLU A 24 -4.09 -7.57 2.13
N GLY A 25 -3.90 -8.86 2.40
CA GLY A 25 -4.13 -9.98 1.52
C GLY A 25 -3.82 -11.29 2.22
N PHE A 26 -4.42 -12.39 1.76
CA PHE A 26 -4.15 -13.73 2.29
C PHE A 26 -3.20 -14.47 1.36
N THR A 27 -2.02 -14.87 1.85
CA THR A 27 -0.99 -15.61 1.08
C THR A 27 -0.62 -14.90 -0.23
N HIS A 28 -1.04 -15.43 -1.37
CA HIS A 28 -0.81 -14.91 -2.72
C HIS A 28 -1.61 -13.65 -3.04
N LEU A 29 -2.60 -13.28 -2.23
CA LEU A 29 -3.39 -12.05 -2.41
C LEU A 29 -2.73 -10.81 -1.78
N ILE A 30 -1.55 -10.95 -1.16
CA ILE A 30 -0.78 -9.81 -0.68
C ILE A 30 -0.50 -8.87 -1.86
N PRO A 31 -0.75 -7.55 -1.75
CA PRO A 31 -0.64 -6.61 -2.87
C PRO A 31 0.83 -6.24 -3.17
N HIS A 32 1.59 -7.22 -3.64
CA HIS A 32 3.04 -7.13 -3.85
C HIS A 32 3.44 -5.99 -4.78
N ALA A 33 2.67 -5.78 -5.87
CA ALA A 33 2.93 -4.67 -6.79
C ALA A 33 2.83 -3.31 -6.10
N ALA A 34 1.83 -3.11 -5.24
CA ALA A 34 1.65 -1.86 -4.49
C ALA A 34 2.79 -1.66 -3.47
N GLY A 35 3.18 -2.71 -2.74
CA GLY A 35 4.33 -2.66 -1.82
C GLY A 35 5.64 -2.28 -2.54
N HIS A 36 5.88 -2.84 -3.73
CA HIS A 36 7.02 -2.46 -4.56
C HIS A 36 6.96 -1.01 -5.05
N GLU A 37 5.77 -0.51 -5.39
CA GLU A 37 5.60 0.88 -5.81
C GLU A 37 5.85 1.87 -4.66
N VAL A 38 5.40 1.56 -3.43
CA VAL A 38 5.73 2.36 -2.24
C VAL A 38 7.24 2.49 -2.04
N ILE A 39 7.98 1.39 -2.22
CA ILE A 39 9.45 1.40 -2.16
C ILE A 39 10.05 2.24 -3.29
N ARG A 40 9.56 2.09 -4.52
CA ARG A 40 10.03 2.82 -5.71
C ARG A 40 9.84 4.34 -5.57
N GLN A 41 8.70 4.75 -5.04
CA GLN A 41 8.38 6.16 -4.77
C GLN A 41 9.09 6.69 -3.52
N ARG A 42 9.84 5.84 -2.79
CA ARG A 42 10.60 6.19 -1.60
C ARG A 42 9.73 6.81 -0.50
N LYS A 43 8.53 6.28 -0.27
CA LYS A 43 7.73 6.66 0.91
C LYS A 43 8.44 6.21 2.18
N ARG A 44 8.44 7.04 3.23
CA ARG A 44 9.26 6.85 4.43
C ARG A 44 8.44 6.97 5.71
N ALA A 45 9.06 6.49 6.80
CA ALA A 45 8.51 6.58 8.16
C ALA A 45 7.09 5.98 8.30
N LEU A 46 6.74 5.02 7.45
CA LEU A 46 5.44 4.38 7.48
C LEU A 46 5.29 3.49 8.70
N ARG A 47 4.12 3.52 9.32
CA ARG A 47 3.68 2.51 10.28
C ARG A 47 2.90 1.45 9.51
N LEU A 48 3.41 0.23 9.47
CA LEU A 48 2.74 -0.88 8.80
C LEU A 48 1.87 -1.65 9.79
N VAL A 49 0.62 -1.85 9.42
CA VAL A 49 -0.32 -2.68 10.18
C VAL A 49 -0.51 -4.00 9.44
N ARG A 50 -0.49 -5.09 10.19
CA ARG A 50 -0.86 -6.42 9.72
C ARG A 50 -2.01 -6.92 10.59
N MET A 51 -3.15 -7.15 9.98
CA MET A 51 -4.28 -7.78 10.66
C MET A 51 -4.08 -9.30 10.73
N THR A 52 -4.26 -9.88 11.92
CA THR A 52 -4.44 -11.33 12.08
C THR A 52 -5.92 -11.67 11.90
N PRO A 53 -6.27 -12.75 11.21
CA PRO A 53 -7.64 -13.23 11.18
C PRO A 53 -8.00 -13.79 12.56
N ASP A 54 -9.06 -13.25 13.16
CA ASP A 54 -9.74 -13.84 14.32
C ASP A 54 -10.78 -14.87 13.85
#